data_AF-A0A514C4S3-F1
#
_entry.id   AF-A0A514C4S3-F1
#
_cell.length_a   1.000
_cell.length_b   1.000
_cell.length_c   1.000
_cell.angle_alpha   90.00
_cell.angle_beta   90.00
_cell.angle_gamma   90.00
#
_symmetry.space_group_name_H-M   'P 1'
#
loop_
_entity.id
_entity.type
_entity.pdbx_description
1 polymer ?
#
loop_
_entity_poly.entity_id
_entity_poly.type
_entity_poly.pdbx_seq_one_letter_code
_entity_poly.pdbx_strand_id
1 'polypeptide(L)'
;MSVESPPMLLQAYHFTPFAGRQWLVDTQPKAITIQLDEVENLRGGMPGGRDPFVLIFSTPWDTLLVEGHYLMRPGQDAEAVSIHLIPTQTAPGPRRKYHAVFN
;
A
#
# COMPACT_ATOMS: atom_id res chain seq x y z
N MET A 1 -5.61 5.58 31.79
CA MET A 1 -6.38 4.55 31.06
C MET A 1 -6.32 4.96 29.59
N SER A 2 -5.41 4.36 28.83
CA SER A 2 -5.31 4.64 27.40
C SER A 2 -6.42 3.86 26.71
N VAL A 3 -7.39 4.57 26.13
CA VAL A 3 -8.34 3.99 25.19
C VAL A 3 -7.54 3.63 23.93
N GLU A 4 -7.14 2.36 23.82
CA GLU A 4 -6.75 1.79 22.54
C GLU A 4 -7.98 1.91 21.63
N SER A 5 -7.93 2.84 20.67
CA SER A 5 -8.89 2.86 19.57
C SER A 5 -8.89 1.46 18.95
N PRO A 6 -10.05 0.82 18.74
CA PRO A 6 -10.08 -0.46 18.07
C PRO A 6 -9.36 -0.33 16.72
N PRO A 7 -8.55 -1.32 16.30
CA PRO A 7 -7.79 -1.22 15.06
C PRO A 7 -8.78 -0.91 13.94
N MET A 8 -8.59 0.24 13.30
CA MET A 8 -9.46 0.69 12.22
C MET A 8 -9.46 -0.40 11.15
N LEU A 9 -10.64 -0.98 10.89
CA LEU A 9 -10.77 -2.02 9.88
C LEU A 9 -10.56 -1.39 8.51
N LEU A 10 -9.36 -1.56 7.96
CA LEU A 10 -9.02 -1.05 6.64
C LEU A 10 -9.90 -1.72 5.57
N GLN A 11 -10.35 -0.95 4.60
CA GLN A 11 -11.18 -1.41 3.48
C GLN A 11 -10.72 -0.68 2.22
N ALA A 12 -10.96 -1.26 1.05
CA ALA A 12 -10.53 -0.70 -0.23
C ALA A 12 -10.95 0.78 -0.40
N TYR A 13 -12.18 1.14 0.02
CA TYR A 13 -12.70 2.50 -0.12
C TYR A 13 -11.86 3.55 0.63
N HIS A 14 -11.15 3.17 1.69
CA HIS A 14 -10.25 4.08 2.40
C HIS A 14 -9.05 4.50 1.52
N PHE A 15 -8.68 3.66 0.54
CA PHE A 15 -7.54 3.87 -0.33
C PHE A 15 -7.90 4.40 -1.72
N THR A 16 -9.14 4.17 -2.18
CA THR A 16 -9.62 4.62 -3.50
C THR A 16 -9.36 6.10 -3.80
N PRO A 17 -9.53 7.05 -2.85
CA PRO A 17 -9.22 8.46 -3.11
C PRO A 17 -7.74 8.76 -3.41
N PHE A 18 -6.84 7.83 -3.04
CA PHE A 18 -5.39 7.95 -3.23
C PHE A 18 -4.88 7.23 -4.49
N ALA A 19 -5.74 6.56 -5.26
CA ALA A 19 -5.35 5.97 -6.54
C ALA A 19 -4.81 7.04 -7.49
N GLY A 20 -3.71 6.72 -8.19
CA GLY A 20 -2.93 7.65 -9.01
C GLY A 20 -2.06 8.65 -8.23
N ARG A 21 -2.09 8.65 -6.89
CA ARG A 21 -1.33 9.60 -6.07
C ARG A 21 0.01 9.03 -5.60
N GLN A 22 0.89 9.95 -5.26
CA GLN A 22 2.18 9.67 -4.66
C GLN A 22 2.07 9.42 -3.15
N TRP A 23 2.84 8.45 -2.67
CA TRP A 23 2.99 8.08 -1.28
C TRP A 23 4.44 8.20 -0.87
N LEU A 24 4.68 8.76 0.31
CA LEU A 24 6.00 8.81 0.92
C LEU A 24 6.23 7.51 1.69
N VAL A 25 7.38 6.88 1.48
CA VAL A 25 7.80 5.65 2.16
C VAL A 25 9.00 5.98 3.04
N ASP A 26 8.89 5.75 4.34
CA ASP A 26 9.98 5.98 5.29
C ASP A 26 11.05 4.88 5.11
N THR A 27 12.11 5.20 4.39
CA THR A 27 13.27 4.33 4.14
C THR A 27 14.57 4.99 4.63
N GLN A 28 15.62 4.18 4.80
CA GLN A 28 16.95 4.66 5.16
C GLN A 28 17.89 4.60 3.94
N PRO A 29 18.79 5.59 3.75
CA PRO A 29 19.01 6.77 4.58
C PRO A 29 18.01 7.91 4.33
N LYS A 30 17.20 7.82 3.28
CA LYS A 30 16.24 8.84 2.88
C LYS A 30 14.92 8.19 2.50
N ALA A 31 13.81 8.85 2.85
CA ALA A 31 12.49 8.48 2.37
C ALA A 31 12.40 8.59 0.85
N ILE A 32 11.58 7.74 0.24
CA ILE A 32 11.34 7.71 -1.20
C ILE A 32 9.86 7.92 -1.50
N THR A 33 9.56 8.31 -2.74
CA THR A 33 8.19 8.45 -3.22
C THR A 33 7.83 7.29 -4.14
N ILE A 34 6.69 6.67 -3.89
CA ILE A 34 6.10 5.64 -4.76
C ILE A 34 4.70 6.07 -5.19
N GLN A 35 4.10 5.40 -6.17
CA GLN A 35 2.73 5.69 -6.61
C GLN A 35 1.80 4.55 -6.23
N LEU A 36 0.60 4.87 -5.74
CA LEU A 36 -0.50 3.91 -5.70
C LEU A 36 -1.16 3.92 -7.08
N ASP A 37 -0.94 2.89 -7.88
CA ASP A 37 -1.50 2.81 -9.22
C ASP A 37 -2.98 2.43 -9.17
N GLU A 38 -3.29 1.36 -8.44
CA GLU A 38 -4.62 0.73 -8.47
C GLU A 38 -5.04 0.22 -7.08
N VAL A 39 -6.35 0.20 -6.86
CA VAL A 39 -7.01 -0.42 -5.70
C VAL A 39 -7.99 -1.44 -6.24
N GLU A 40 -7.66 -2.72 -6.09
CA GLU A 40 -8.46 -3.82 -6.62
C GLU A 40 -9.22 -4.53 -5.51
N ASN A 41 -10.54 -4.65 -5.64
CA ASN A 41 -11.33 -5.54 -4.79
C ASN A 41 -11.22 -6.96 -5.35
N LEU A 42 -10.79 -7.90 -4.51
CA LEU A 42 -10.74 -9.31 -4.87
C LEU A 42 -12.13 -9.92 -4.67
N ARG A 43 -12.66 -10.57 -5.71
CA ARG A 43 -13.92 -11.32 -5.61
C ARG A 43 -13.65 -12.59 -4.80
N GLY A 44 -14.48 -12.86 -3.78
CA GLY A 44 -14.39 -14.09 -3.00
C GLY A 44 -14.45 -13.93 -1.48
N GLY A 45 -14.86 -12.77 -0.96
CA GLY A 45 -15.15 -12.62 0.47
C GLY A 45 -16.19 -13.64 0.94
N MET A 46 -16.01 -14.18 2.14
CA MET A 46 -17.03 -15.00 2.78
C MET A 46 -18.26 -14.13 3.11
N PRO A 47 -19.50 -14.64 2.99
CA PRO A 47 -20.68 -13.92 3.45
C PRO A 47 -20.53 -13.50 4.93
N GLY A 48 -20.52 -12.19 5.20
CA GLY A 48 -20.29 -11.63 6.54
C GLY A 48 -18.82 -11.40 6.92
N GLY A 49 -17.88 -11.69 6.03
CA GLY A 49 -16.46 -11.39 6.16
C GLY A 49 -16.05 -10.07 5.50
N ARG A 50 -14.79 -9.68 5.70
CA ARG A 50 -14.16 -8.56 4.98
C ARG A 50 -13.94 -8.97 3.52
N ASP A 51 -14.29 -8.10 2.58
CA ASP A 51 -13.90 -8.29 1.19
C ASP A 51 -12.39 -8.06 1.06
N PRO A 52 -11.63 -9.07 0.60
CA PRO A 52 -10.20 -8.90 0.40
C PRO A 52 -9.93 -7.89 -0.71
N PHE A 53 -8.85 -7.15 -0.60
CA PHE A 53 -8.43 -6.18 -1.61
C PHE A 53 -6.91 -6.09 -1.72
N VAL A 54 -6.45 -5.62 -2.86
CA VAL A 54 -5.03 -5.41 -3.16
C VAL A 54 -4.80 -3.94 -3.49
N LEU A 55 -3.76 -3.38 -2.91
CA LEU A 55 -3.19 -2.11 -3.36
C LEU A 55 -2.00 -2.43 -4.27
N ILE A 56 -2.01 -1.86 -5.48
CA ILE A 56 -0.92 -2.02 -6.43
C ILE A 56 -0.10 -0.74 -6.42
N PHE A 57 1.12 -0.82 -5.91
CA PHE A 57 2.06 0.29 -5.90
C PHE A 57 3.13 0.12 -6.97
N SER A 58 3.78 1.22 -7.35
CA SER A 58 4.96 1.16 -8.20
C SER A 58 6.03 2.20 -7.90
N THR A 59 7.26 1.82 -8.22
CA THR A 59 8.47 2.66 -8.21
C THR A 59 9.02 2.80 -9.63
N PRO A 60 9.89 3.80 -9.89
CA PRO A 60 10.79 3.74 -11.06
C PRO A 60 11.61 2.45 -11.10
N TRP A 61 11.98 1.99 -12.29
CA TRP A 61 12.66 0.70 -12.48
C TRP A 61 14.02 0.55 -11.76
N ASP A 62 14.74 1.65 -11.55
CA ASP A 62 16.02 1.69 -10.82
C ASP A 62 15.87 1.59 -9.30
N THR A 63 14.64 1.69 -8.80
CA THR A 63 14.32 1.70 -7.37
C THR A 63 13.65 0.39 -7.00
N LEU A 64 14.34 -0.46 -6.23
CA LEU A 64 13.80 -1.71 -5.71
C LEU A 64 13.51 -1.58 -4.22
N LEU A 65 12.26 -1.81 -3.84
CA LEU A 65 11.89 -2.11 -2.45
C LEU A 65 11.97 -3.63 -2.25
N VAL A 66 12.52 -4.04 -1.11
CA VAL A 66 12.50 -5.44 -0.70
C VAL A 66 11.13 -5.77 -0.08
N GLU A 67 10.80 -7.05 0.02
CA GLU A 67 9.59 -7.45 0.73
C GLU A 67 9.67 -7.04 2.21
N GLY A 68 8.60 -6.46 2.75
CA GLY A 68 8.57 -6.05 4.15
C GLY A 68 7.47 -5.05 4.51
N HIS A 69 7.41 -4.72 5.79
CA HIS A 69 6.55 -3.65 6.31
C HIS A 69 7.23 -2.30 6.15
N TYR A 70 6.50 -1.37 5.54
CA TYR A 70 6.92 0.01 5.37
C TYR A 70 5.94 0.94 6.04
N LEU A 71 6.47 1.95 6.72
CA LEU A 71 5.68 3.07 7.20
C LEU A 71 5.48 4.05 6.04
N MET A 72 4.23 4.28 5.63
CA MET A 72 3.90 5.01 4.41
C MET A 72 2.86 6.09 4.63
N ARG A 73 2.97 7.24 3.96
CA ARG A 73 2.00 8.35 4.06
C ARG A 73 1.43 8.72 2.67
N PRO A 74 0.11 8.86 2.49
CA PRO A 74 -0.52 9.32 1.24
C PRO A 74 -0.37 10.84 0.98
N GLY A 75 0.77 11.42 1.34
CA GLY A 75 1.06 12.86 1.34
C GLY A 75 1.91 13.26 2.55
N GLN A 76 2.43 14.48 2.60
CA GLN A 76 3.30 14.92 3.71
C GLN A 76 2.56 15.06 5.04
N ASP A 77 1.29 15.47 5.01
CA ASP A 77 0.50 15.75 6.22
C ASP A 77 -0.44 14.60 6.64
N ALA A 78 -0.42 13.49 5.91
CA ALA A 78 -1.26 12.33 6.20
C ALA A 78 -0.66 11.45 7.30
N GLU A 79 -1.53 10.82 8.10
CA GLU A 79 -1.11 9.81 9.07
C GLU A 79 -0.40 8.65 8.37
N ALA A 80 0.66 8.15 9.00
CA ALA A 80 1.45 7.07 8.45
C ALA A 80 0.78 5.71 8.72
N VAL A 81 0.70 4.89 7.69
CA VAL A 81 0.13 3.55 7.73
C VAL A 81 1.24 2.53 7.50
N SER A 82 1.28 1.48 8.33
CA SER A 82 2.17 0.34 8.10
C SER A 82 1.57 -0.57 7.02
N ILE A 83 2.26 -0.69 5.89
CA ILE A 83 1.82 -1.50 4.74
C ILE A 83 2.88 -2.55 4.45
N HIS A 84 2.45 -3.81 4.34
CA HIS A 84 3.31 -4.90 3.89
C HIS A 84 3.37 -4.92 2.35
N LEU A 85 4.55 -4.66 1.78
CA LEU A 85 4.76 -4.66 0.33
C LEU A 85 5.45 -5.95 -0.12
N ILE A 86 4.91 -6.56 -1.17
CA ILE A 86 5.43 -7.76 -1.83
C ILE A 86 5.85 -7.37 -3.25
N PRO A 87 7.15 -7.42 -3.60
CA PRO A 87 7.60 -7.22 -4.98
C PRO A 87 6.98 -8.27 -5.91
N THR A 88 6.46 -7.82 -7.05
CA THR A 88 5.91 -8.74 -8.06
C THR A 88 6.98 -9.15 -9.06
N GLN A 89 6.74 -10.24 -9.80
CA GLN A 89 7.54 -10.60 -10.97
C GLN A 89 7.21 -9.69 -12.17
N THR A 90 7.49 -8.39 -12.04
CA THR A 90 7.31 -7.42 -13.13
C THR A 90 8.39 -7.62 -14.20
N ALA A 91 8.00 -7.76 -15.47
CA ALA A 91 8.93 -7.76 -16.59
C ALA A 91 9.70 -6.42 -16.69
N PRO A 92 10.91 -6.39 -17.27
CA PRO A 92 11.63 -5.14 -17.50
C PRO A 92 10.78 -4.08 -18.20
N GLY A 93 10.79 -2.87 -17.66
CA GLY A 93 9.96 -1.76 -18.13
C GLY A 93 10.26 -0.47 -17.36
N PRO A 94 9.40 0.55 -17.45
CA PRO A 94 9.64 1.84 -16.80
C PRO A 94 9.43 1.80 -15.27
N ARG A 95 8.66 0.81 -14.77
CA ARG A 95 8.22 0.77 -13.37
C ARG A 95 8.26 -0.66 -12.83
N ARG A 96 8.55 -0.81 -11.54
CA ARG A 96 8.38 -2.07 -10.79
C ARG A 96 7.07 -2.03 -10.03
N LYS A 97 6.33 -3.14 -10.00
CA LYS A 97 5.06 -3.23 -9.26
C LYS A 97 5.22 -4.01 -7.96
N TYR A 98 4.46 -3.60 -6.95
CA TYR A 98 4.39 -4.19 -5.63
C TYR A 98 2.92 -4.37 -5.25
N HIS A 99 2.61 -5.46 -4.56
CA HIS A 99 1.28 -5.69 -4.02
C HIS A 99 1.29 -5.51 -2.50
N ALA A 100 0.25 -4.89 -1.97
CA ALA A 100 -0.13 -5.02 -0.57
C ALA A 100 -1.49 -5.69 -0.50
N VAL A 101 -1.54 -6.88 0.11
CA VAL A 101 -2.74 -7.71 0.17
C VAL A 101 -3.39 -7.55 1.53
N PHE A 102 -4.70 -7.29 1.53
CA PHE A 102 -5.51 -7.14 2.73
C PHE A 102 -6.65 -8.15 2.69
N ASN A 103 -6.71 -9.03 3.70
CA ASN A 103 -7.75 -10.06 3.86
C ASN A 103 -8.58 -9.83 5.12
#